data_AF-A0A928BI76-F1
#
_entry.id   AF-A0A928BI76-F1
#
_cell.length_a   1.000
_cell.length_b   1.000
_cell.length_c   1.000
_cell.angle_alpha   90.00
_cell.angle_beta   90.00
_cell.angle_gamma   90.00
#
_symmetry.space_group_name_H-M   'P 1'
#
loop_
_entity.id
_entity.type
_entity.pdbx_description
1 polymer ?
#
loop_
_entity_poly.entity_id
_entity_poly.type
_entity_poly.pdbx_seq_one_letter_code
_entity_poly.pdbx_strand_id
1 'polypeptide(L)'
;MKTVTVIFDEPLHHVCLMSGLKQTYARMPFLNKRMLEVRGKMMTIDNIVPPPPMMKNPSRRTGIRGTRNMVGVSYWKNKLSIEYREDMCSCEDITAFVNSLIEDYMHFRHPFMKITIKDGKCYEQTSGHLIAKII
;
A
#
# COMPACT_ATOMS: atom_id res chain seq x y z
N MET A 1 3.70 12.03 -9.21
CA MET A 1 3.42 11.11 -8.09
C MET A 1 1.92 10.99 -8.00
N LYS A 2 1.39 9.77 -8.08
CA LYS A 2 -0.03 9.48 -7.86
C LYS A 2 -0.21 8.93 -6.47
N THR A 3 -1.45 8.98 -6.00
CA THR A 3 -1.83 8.45 -4.70
C THR A 3 -3.07 7.60 -4.87
N VAL A 4 -3.07 6.41 -4.26
CA VAL A 4 -4.25 5.59 -4.03
C VAL A 4 -4.56 5.64 -2.54
N THR A 5 -5.83 5.81 -2.20
CA THR A 5 -6.28 5.83 -0.80
C THR A 5 -7.19 4.64 -0.56
N VAL A 6 -6.92 3.87 0.48
CA VAL A 6 -7.84 2.84 0.98
C VAL A 6 -8.46 3.33 2.28
N ILE A 7 -9.78 3.31 2.36
CA ILE A 7 -10.54 3.66 3.57
C ILE A 7 -11.17 2.39 4.11
N PHE A 8 -10.76 1.98 5.31
CA PHE A 8 -11.30 0.86 6.04
C PHE A 8 -12.50 1.31 6.90
N ASP A 9 -13.38 0.38 7.22
CA ASP A 9 -14.52 0.56 8.12
C ASP A 9 -14.08 0.63 9.59
N GLU A 10 -12.95 0.02 9.93
CA GLU A 10 -12.31 0.09 11.25
C GLU A 10 -10.96 0.83 11.23
N PRO A 11 -10.48 1.34 12.39
CA PRO A 11 -9.13 1.88 12.51
C PRO A 11 -8.05 0.84 12.19
N LEU A 12 -7.01 1.27 11.47
CA LEU A 12 -5.88 0.42 11.10
C LEU A 12 -5.04 0.05 12.31
N HIS A 13 -4.76 -1.25 12.45
CA HIS A 13 -3.87 -1.76 13.49
C HIS A 13 -2.41 -1.76 13.00
N HIS A 14 -1.54 -0.99 13.66
CA HIS A 14 -0.16 -0.77 13.23
C HIS A 14 0.62 -2.07 12.99
N VAL A 15 0.56 -3.00 13.94
CA VAL A 15 1.32 -4.26 13.87
C VAL A 15 0.82 -5.15 12.72
N CYS A 16 -0.48 -5.20 12.49
CA CYS A 16 -1.05 -5.98 11.37
C CYS A 16 -0.67 -5.36 10.03
N LEU A 17 -0.66 -4.03 9.95
CA LEU A 17 -0.23 -3.30 8.76
C LEU A 17 1.25 -3.51 8.46
N MET A 18 2.11 -3.49 9.47
CA MET A 18 3.54 -3.80 9.35
C MET A 18 3.77 -5.19 8.78
N SER A 19 3.12 -6.21 9.37
CA SER A 19 3.23 -7.59 8.90
C SER A 19 2.69 -7.75 7.49
N GLY A 20 1.54 -7.12 7.19
CA GLY A 20 0.92 -7.13 5.87
C GLY A 20 1.85 -6.55 4.80
N LEU A 21 2.40 -5.36 5.05
CA LEU A 21 3.36 -4.73 4.13
C LEU A 21 4.59 -5.59 3.88
N LYS A 22 5.19 -6.15 4.94
CA LYS A 22 6.36 -7.01 4.80
C LYS A 22 6.06 -8.20 3.88
N GLN A 23 4.89 -8.81 4.04
CA GLN A 23 4.44 -9.93 3.21
C GLN A 23 4.15 -9.49 1.76
N THR A 24 3.45 -8.38 1.56
CA THR A 24 3.14 -7.87 0.22
C THR A 24 4.39 -7.55 -0.58
N TYR A 25 5.34 -6.82 0.01
CA TYR A 25 6.61 -6.51 -0.65
C TYR A 25 7.47 -7.75 -0.92
N ALA A 26 7.41 -8.78 -0.08
CA ALA A 26 8.08 -10.05 -0.35
C ALA A 26 7.50 -10.77 -1.58
N ARG A 27 6.17 -10.66 -1.81
CA ARG A 27 5.49 -11.21 -2.99
C ARG A 27 5.69 -10.39 -4.27
N MET A 28 6.10 -9.12 -4.14
CA MET A 28 6.22 -8.18 -5.27
C MET A 28 7.64 -7.62 -5.42
N PRO A 29 8.63 -8.46 -5.78
CA PRO A 29 10.04 -8.07 -5.84
C PRO A 29 10.33 -6.98 -6.89
N PHE A 30 9.50 -6.87 -7.93
CA PHE A 30 9.60 -5.83 -8.96
C PHE A 30 9.33 -4.41 -8.42
N LEU A 31 8.64 -4.32 -7.27
CA LEU A 31 8.49 -3.05 -6.53
C LEU A 31 9.66 -2.82 -5.58
N ASN A 32 10.48 -3.83 -5.27
CA ASN A 32 11.62 -3.67 -4.36
C ASN A 32 12.84 -3.06 -5.06
N LYS A 33 13.01 -3.29 -6.37
CA LYS A 33 14.19 -2.85 -7.12
C LYS A 33 13.88 -2.59 -8.59
N ARG A 34 14.10 -1.36 -9.08
CA ARG A 34 14.15 -1.08 -10.53
C ARG A 34 15.41 -0.32 -10.91
N MET A 35 15.90 -0.58 -12.12
CA MET A 35 16.92 0.23 -12.76
C MET A 35 16.26 1.38 -13.50
N LEU A 36 16.74 2.61 -13.30
CA LEU A 36 16.32 3.78 -14.05
C LEU A 36 17.55 4.52 -14.56
N GLU A 37 17.53 4.91 -15.83
CA GLU A 37 18.55 5.75 -16.41
C GLU A 37 18.31 7.21 -16.01
N VAL A 38 19.20 7.77 -15.19
CA VAL A 38 19.21 9.17 -14.82
C VAL A 38 20.41 9.83 -15.50
N ARG A 39 20.15 10.74 -16.45
CA ARG A 39 21.21 11.53 -17.14
C ARG A 39 22.31 10.65 -17.77
N GLY A 40 21.94 9.57 -18.46
CA GLY A 40 22.90 8.67 -19.11
C GLY A 40 23.52 7.62 -18.19
N LYS A 41 23.11 7.54 -16.92
CA LYS A 41 23.62 6.56 -15.94
C LYS A 41 22.50 5.69 -15.41
N MET A 42 22.65 4.37 -15.54
CA MET A 42 21.80 3.38 -14.87
C MET A 42 21.94 3.51 -13.35
N MET A 43 20.84 3.81 -12.66
CA MET A 43 20.75 3.85 -11.21
C MET A 43 19.75 2.81 -10.72
N THR A 44 20.12 2.09 -9.67
CA THR A 44 19.18 1.22 -8.96
C THR A 44 18.38 2.05 -7.97
N ILE A 45 17.06 1.96 -8.04
CA ILE A 45 16.14 2.49 -7.03
C ILE A 45 15.69 1.31 -6.18
N ASP A 46 16.19 1.25 -4.94
CA ASP A 46 15.73 0.30 -3.94
C ASP A 46 14.56 0.92 -3.18
N ASN A 47 13.40 0.27 -3.22
CA ASN A 47 12.35 0.55 -2.25
C ASN A 47 12.79 -0.09 -0.93
N ILE A 48 13.42 0.71 -0.08
CA ILE A 48 13.46 0.37 1.33
C ILE A 48 12.01 0.43 1.78
N VAL A 49 11.50 -0.64 2.40
CA VAL A 49 10.21 -0.65 3.08
C VAL A 49 10.49 -0.23 4.52
N PRO A 50 10.62 1.08 4.84
CA PRO A 50 10.62 1.48 6.23
C PRO A 50 9.23 1.14 6.79
N PRO A 51 9.11 0.93 8.11
CA PRO A 51 7.81 0.87 8.75
C PRO A 51 6.95 2.07 8.30
N PRO A 52 5.71 1.88 7.81
CA PRO A 52 4.83 2.99 7.46
C PRO A 52 4.70 3.94 8.65
N PRO A 53 5.05 5.23 8.49
CA PRO A 53 4.89 6.18 9.57
C PRO A 53 3.40 6.37 9.87
N MET A 54 3.04 6.31 11.16
CA MET A 54 1.72 6.77 11.60
C MET A 54 1.67 8.30 11.42
N MET A 55 0.78 8.77 10.55
CA MET A 55 0.65 10.21 10.32
C MET A 55 0.05 10.88 11.56
N LYS A 56 0.65 11.98 12.04
CA LYS A 56 0.10 12.77 13.15
C LYS A 56 -0.99 13.75 12.71
N ASN A 57 -1.04 14.11 11.41
CA ASN A 57 -1.99 15.08 10.88
C ASN A 57 -2.28 14.79 9.38
N PRO A 58 -3.52 14.53 8.96
CA PRO A 58 -3.83 14.11 7.58
C PRO A 58 -3.65 15.22 6.53
N SER A 59 -3.74 16.49 6.94
CA SER A 59 -3.56 17.68 6.10
C SER A 59 -2.09 18.04 5.90
N ARG A 60 -1.20 17.62 6.81
CA ARG A 60 0.24 17.60 6.55
C ARG A 60 0.56 16.28 5.86
N ARG A 61 0.39 16.26 4.53
CA ARG A 61 1.09 15.29 3.68
C ARG A 61 2.58 15.46 3.97
N THR A 62 3.12 14.66 4.89
CA THR A 62 4.53 14.32 4.83
C THR A 62 4.66 13.46 3.60
N GLY A 63 4.65 14.09 2.41
CA GLY A 63 5.08 13.42 1.19
C GLY A 63 6.39 12.77 1.57
N ILE A 64 6.48 11.45 1.38
CA ILE A 64 7.63 10.68 1.81
C ILE A 64 8.81 11.31 1.09
N ARG A 65 9.52 12.19 1.81
CA ARG A 65 10.46 13.16 1.24
C ARG A 65 11.77 12.40 1.07
N GLY A 66 11.76 11.51 0.10
CA GLY A 66 12.87 10.70 -0.31
C GLY A 66 12.63 10.33 -1.76
N THR A 67 13.36 11.00 -2.65
CA THR A 67 13.47 10.75 -4.10
C THR A 67 13.92 9.33 -4.47
N ARG A 68 13.92 8.38 -3.52
CA ARG A 68 14.43 7.01 -3.64
C ARG A 68 13.35 5.93 -3.55
N ASN A 69 12.10 6.24 -3.18
CA ASN A 69 11.08 5.20 -3.08
C ASN A 69 10.13 5.26 -4.30
N MET A 70 9.92 4.13 -4.96
CA MET A 70 8.92 3.97 -6.04
C MET A 70 7.49 3.90 -5.50
N VAL A 71 7.33 3.32 -4.31
CA VAL A 71 6.03 3.16 -3.63
C VAL A 71 6.24 3.46 -2.15
N GLY A 72 5.45 4.37 -1.61
CA GLY A 72 5.46 4.75 -0.22
C GLY A 72 4.09 4.54 0.42
N VAL A 73 4.05 3.95 1.61
CA VAL A 73 2.82 3.68 2.34
C VAL A 73 2.81 4.45 3.65
N SER A 74 1.70 5.11 3.93
CA SER A 74 1.46 5.84 5.18
C SER A 74 0.02 5.61 5.62
N TYR A 75 -0.27 5.79 6.91
CA TYR A 75 -1.64 5.58 7.40
C TYR A 75 -2.04 6.58 8.48
N TRP A 76 -3.35 6.80 8.59
CA TRP A 76 -4.00 7.62 9.61
C TRP A 76 -5.39 7.09 9.93
N LYS A 77 -5.60 6.68 11.18
CA LYS A 77 -6.88 6.07 11.63
C LYS A 77 -7.26 4.92 10.70
N ASN A 78 -8.37 5.02 9.99
CA ASN A 78 -8.88 4.03 9.04
C ASN A 78 -8.44 4.28 7.59
N LYS A 79 -7.55 5.25 7.34
CA LYS A 79 -7.08 5.59 5.99
C LYS A 79 -5.66 5.11 5.77
N LEU A 80 -5.45 4.44 4.65
CA LEU A 80 -4.15 4.03 4.13
C LEU A 80 -3.88 4.83 2.86
N SER A 81 -2.73 5.49 2.77
CA SER A 81 -2.31 6.26 1.61
C SER A 81 -1.07 5.65 0.99
N ILE A 82 -1.17 5.33 -0.29
CA ILE A 82 -0.14 4.67 -1.10
C ILE A 82 0.27 5.65 -2.18
N GLU A 83 1.44 6.25 -2.03
CA GLU A 83 2.05 7.18 -2.99
C GLU A 83 2.97 6.40 -3.92
N TYR A 84 2.91 6.68 -5.23
CA TYR A 84 3.78 6.01 -6.20
C TYR A 84 4.20 6.89 -7.36
N ARG A 85 5.29 6.47 -8.02
CA ARG A 85 5.86 7.06 -9.22
C ARG A 85 5.27 6.41 -10.48
N GLU A 86 4.44 7.14 -11.20
CA GLU A 86 3.77 6.66 -12.42
C GLU A 86 4.73 6.33 -13.56
N ASP A 87 5.90 6.98 -13.59
CA ASP A 87 6.98 6.69 -14.53
C ASP A 87 7.68 5.36 -14.23
N MET A 88 7.36 4.74 -13.08
CA MET A 88 8.06 3.57 -12.55
C MET A 88 7.14 2.41 -12.15
N CYS A 89 5.85 2.66 -11.93
CA CYS A 89 4.86 1.66 -11.59
C CYS A 89 3.66 1.82 -12.51
N SER A 90 3.25 0.73 -13.17
CA SER A 90 2.01 0.75 -13.96
C SER A 90 0.79 0.83 -13.03
N CYS A 91 -0.35 1.26 -13.57
CA CYS A 91 -1.60 1.25 -12.79
C CYS A 91 -1.99 -0.17 -12.35
N GLU A 92 -1.69 -1.18 -13.18
CA GLU A 92 -1.94 -2.58 -12.89
C GLU A 92 -1.07 -3.08 -11.72
N ASP A 93 0.23 -2.75 -11.74
CA ASP A 93 1.18 -3.06 -10.66
C ASP A 93 0.70 -2.51 -9.31
N ILE A 94 0.28 -1.24 -9.29
CA ILE A 94 -0.19 -0.59 -8.06
C ILE A 94 -1.54 -1.17 -7.62
N THR A 95 -2.44 -1.48 -8.55
CA THR A 95 -3.72 -2.12 -8.22
C THR A 95 -3.49 -3.50 -7.59
N ALA A 96 -2.59 -4.31 -8.16
CA ALA A 96 -2.21 -5.59 -7.61
C ALA A 96 -1.58 -5.44 -6.21
N PHE A 97 -0.70 -4.46 -6.02
CA PHE A 97 -0.08 -4.15 -4.73
C PHE A 97 -1.13 -3.76 -3.68
N VAL A 98 -2.05 -2.86 -4.02
CA VAL A 98 -3.13 -2.42 -3.12
C VAL A 98 -3.99 -3.61 -2.70
N ASN A 99 -4.41 -4.44 -3.66
CA ASN A 99 -5.23 -5.62 -3.38
C ASN A 99 -4.50 -6.62 -2.48
N SER A 100 -3.24 -6.92 -2.81
CA SER A 100 -2.39 -7.83 -2.03
C SER A 100 -2.16 -7.32 -0.61
N LEU A 101 -2.01 -6.00 -0.44
CA LEU A 101 -1.85 -5.37 0.86
C LEU A 101 -3.12 -5.43 1.70
N ILE A 102 -4.29 -5.21 1.09
CA ILE A 102 -5.57 -5.38 1.78
C ILE A 102 -5.72 -6.84 2.24
N GLU A 103 -5.44 -7.81 1.37
CA GLU A 103 -5.50 -9.23 1.69
C GLU A 103 -4.56 -9.60 2.85
N ASP A 104 -3.28 -9.22 2.75
CA ASP A 104 -2.30 -9.54 3.79
C ASP A 104 -2.65 -8.85 5.12
N TYR A 105 -3.05 -7.57 5.08
CA TYR A 105 -3.49 -6.85 6.28
C TYR A 105 -4.68 -7.56 6.95
N MET A 106 -5.70 -7.91 6.17
CA MET A 106 -6.90 -8.58 6.67
C MET A 106 -6.58 -9.98 7.20
N HIS A 107 -5.65 -10.70 6.59
CA HIS A 107 -5.17 -11.98 7.11
C HIS A 107 -4.55 -11.85 8.50
N PHE A 108 -3.76 -10.80 8.76
CA PHE A 108 -3.20 -10.58 10.09
C PHE A 108 -4.19 -10.00 11.09
N ARG A 109 -5.15 -9.19 10.64
CA ARG A 109 -6.10 -8.50 11.50
C ARG A 109 -7.29 -9.40 11.88
N HIS A 110 -7.78 -10.19 10.93
CA HIS A 110 -8.93 -11.08 11.00
C HIS A 110 -8.63 -12.41 10.28
N PRO A 111 -7.82 -13.32 10.87
CA PRO A 111 -7.27 -14.49 10.17
C PRO A 111 -8.28 -15.46 9.54
N PHE A 112 -9.51 -15.48 10.03
CA PHE A 112 -10.57 -16.36 9.56
C PHE A 112 -11.57 -15.66 8.63
N MET A 113 -11.43 -14.34 8.46
CA MET A 113 -12.31 -13.56 7.60
C MET A 113 -11.90 -13.74 6.15
N LYS A 114 -12.81 -14.28 5.34
CA LYS A 114 -12.63 -14.34 3.89
C LYS A 114 -13.16 -13.06 3.27
N ILE A 115 -12.37 -12.47 2.38
CA ILE A 115 -12.71 -11.21 1.73
C ILE A 115 -12.86 -11.39 0.21
N THR A 116 -13.52 -10.45 -0.43
CA THR A 116 -13.57 -10.35 -1.90
C THR A 116 -13.41 -8.91 -2.31
N ILE A 117 -12.47 -8.66 -3.21
CA ILE A 117 -12.19 -7.32 -3.75
C ILE A 117 -12.76 -7.25 -5.17
N LYS A 118 -13.70 -6.34 -5.39
CA LYS A 118 -14.32 -6.11 -6.70
C LYS A 118 -14.66 -4.63 -6.86
N ASP A 119 -14.38 -4.06 -8.04
CA ASP A 119 -14.72 -2.68 -8.40
C ASP A 119 -14.24 -1.64 -7.36
N GLY A 120 -13.02 -1.84 -6.84
CA GLY A 120 -12.43 -0.95 -5.82
C GLY A 120 -13.06 -1.07 -4.43
N LYS A 121 -13.82 -2.12 -4.15
CA LYS A 121 -14.46 -2.36 -2.85
C LYS A 121 -14.10 -3.74 -2.32
N CYS A 122 -13.82 -3.81 -1.03
CA CYS A 122 -13.50 -5.03 -0.30
C CYS A 122 -14.67 -5.41 0.62
N TYR A 123 -15.18 -6.63 0.47
CA TYR A 123 -16.31 -7.13 1.25
C TYR A 123 -15.94 -8.38 2.03
N GLU A 124 -16.56 -8.57 3.19
CA GLU A 124 -16.58 -9.85 3.87
C GLU A 124 -17.47 -10.84 3.09
N GLN A 125 -16.96 -12.03 2.79
CA GLN A 125 -17.72 -13.02 2.00
C GLN A 125 -18.98 -13.53 2.69
N THR A 126 -18.93 -13.69 4.01
CA THR A 126 -20.04 -14.30 4.78
C THR A 126 -21.22 -13.36 4.93
N SER A 127 -20.96 -12.08 5.27
CA SER A 127 -21.99 -11.10 5.59
C SER A 127 -22.30 -10.14 4.43
N GLY A 128 -21.41 -10.05 3.43
CA GLY A 128 -21.47 -9.00 2.41
C GLY A 128 -21.12 -7.60 2.94
N HIS A 129 -20.65 -7.49 4.19
CA HIS A 129 -20.30 -6.22 4.80
C HIS A 129 -19.12 -5.56 4.08
N LEU A 130 -19.19 -4.24 3.86
CA LEU A 130 -18.14 -3.48 3.21
C LEU A 130 -17.04 -3.14 4.23
N ILE A 131 -15.87 -3.75 4.04
CA ILE A 131 -14.71 -3.59 4.93
C ILE A 131 -13.84 -2.42 4.49
N ALA A 132 -13.61 -2.28 3.18
CA ALA A 132 -12.73 -1.22 2.68
C ALA A 132 -13.13 -0.72 1.30
N LYS A 133 -12.80 0.54 1.01
CA LYS A 133 -12.98 1.18 -0.29
C LYS A 133 -11.69 1.79 -0.78
N ILE A 134 -11.33 1.52 -2.03
CA ILE A 134 -10.20 2.08 -2.76
C ILE A 134 -10.70 3.34 -3.51
N ILE A 135 -9.98 4.44 -3.36
CA ILE A 135 -10.29 5.78 -3.91
C ILE A 135 -9.03 6.36 -4.57
#